data_AF-A0A399NNV7-F1
#
_entry.id   AF-A0A399NNV7-F1
#
_cell.length_a   1.000
_cell.length_b   1.000
_cell.length_c   1.000
_cell.angle_alpha   90.00
_cell.angle_beta   90.00
_cell.angle_gamma   90.00
#
_symmetry.space_group_name_H-M   'P 1'
#
loop_
_entity.id
_entity.type
_entity.pdbx_description
1 polymer ?
#
loop_
_entity_poly.entity_id
_entity_poly.type
_entity_poly.pdbx_seq_one_letter_code
_entity_poly.pdbx_strand_id
1 'polypeptide(L)'
;MRPARITDAAALAAAYRANREHLRPFEPARTDAFFTAAGQRAQLAGRIAERAAGSGLPYLIVEGDRIIGRCDLFAVKRGAAQSASLGYWIDRERQGAGLATAAAREAVR
;
A
#
# COMPACT_ATOMS: atom_id res chain seq x y z
N MET A 1 -7.27 4.87 -8.26
CA MET A 1 -6.23 3.99 -7.64
C MET A 1 -6.10 2.70 -8.47
N ARG A 2 -5.08 1.83 -8.27
CA ARG A 2 -5.03 0.52 -8.99
C ARG A 2 -4.48 -0.63 -8.14
N PRO A 3 -4.85 -1.90 -8.40
CA PRO A 3 -4.25 -3.04 -7.71
C PRO A 3 -2.73 -3.07 -7.87
N ALA A 4 -2.04 -3.48 -6.81
CA ALA A 4 -0.60 -3.69 -6.84
C ALA A 4 -0.24 -4.90 -7.71
N ARG A 5 0.87 -4.80 -8.44
CA ARG A 5 1.42 -5.82 -9.33
C ARG A 5 2.85 -6.14 -8.91
N ILE A 6 3.32 -7.35 -9.22
CA ILE A 6 4.69 -7.76 -8.87
C ILE A 6 5.76 -6.86 -9.52
N THR A 7 5.44 -6.27 -10.67
CA THR A 7 6.31 -5.35 -11.41
C THR A 7 6.47 -3.99 -10.72
N ASP A 8 5.62 -3.66 -9.75
CA ASP A 8 5.69 -2.38 -9.01
C ASP A 8 6.82 -2.33 -7.98
N ALA A 9 7.51 -3.45 -7.73
CA ALA A 9 8.47 -3.58 -6.63
C ALA A 9 9.56 -2.49 -6.63
N ALA A 10 10.13 -2.16 -7.79
CA ALA A 10 11.18 -1.15 -7.89
C ALA A 10 10.63 0.27 -7.64
N ALA A 11 9.48 0.60 -8.24
CA ALA A 11 8.82 1.89 -8.04
C ALA A 11 8.35 2.06 -6.58
N LEU A 12 7.86 0.99 -5.96
CA LEU A 12 7.38 0.99 -4.59
C LEU A 12 8.56 1.16 -3.61
N ALA A 13 9.69 0.50 -3.88
CA ALA A 13 10.92 0.71 -3.10
C ALA A 13 11.42 2.14 -3.21
N ALA A 14 11.37 2.76 -4.40
CA ALA A 14 11.70 4.16 -4.58
C ALA A 14 10.77 5.07 -3.77
N ALA A 15 9.45 4.82 -3.80
CA ALA A 15 8.47 5.60 -3.06
C ALA A 15 8.67 5.49 -1.53
N TYR A 16 8.92 4.30 -1.00
CA TYR A 16 9.21 4.11 0.43
C TYR A 16 10.53 4.76 0.84
N ARG A 17 11.57 4.75 0.01
CA ARG A 17 12.83 5.45 0.30
C ARG A 17 12.63 6.96 0.34
N ALA A 18 11.91 7.52 -0.64
CA ALA A 18 11.60 8.96 -0.69
C ALA A 18 10.74 9.44 0.49
N ASN A 19 10.01 8.53 1.13
CA ASN A 19 9.13 8.83 2.26
C ASN A 19 9.60 8.19 3.58
N ARG A 20 10.83 7.66 3.66
CA ARG A 20 11.31 6.88 4.83
C ARG A 20 11.17 7.64 6.14
N GLU A 21 11.70 8.86 6.20
CA GLU A 21 11.64 9.68 7.42
C GLU A 21 10.23 10.17 7.74
N HIS A 22 9.43 10.45 6.70
CA HIS A 22 8.03 10.86 6.85
C HIS A 22 7.16 9.74 7.44
N LEU A 23 7.39 8.50 7.01
CA LEU A 23 6.61 7.33 7.43
C LEU A 23 7.12 6.70 8.73
N ARG A 24 8.39 6.93 9.11
CA ARG A 24 9.03 6.32 10.28
C ARG A 24 8.23 6.43 11.59
N PRO A 25 7.56 7.56 11.93
CA PRO A 25 6.80 7.66 13.17
C PRO A 25 5.51 6.83 13.18
N PHE A 26 5.01 6.43 12.02
CA PHE A 26 3.69 5.82 11.84
C PHE A 26 3.76 4.34 11.43
N GLU A 27 4.92 3.87 10.98
CA GLU A 27 5.13 2.49 10.57
C GLU A 27 5.92 1.68 11.60
N PRO A 28 5.70 0.34 11.67
CA PRO A 28 6.59 -0.55 12.39
C PRO A 28 8.03 -0.43 11.90
N ALA A 29 8.99 -0.72 12.79
CA ALA A 29 10.39 -0.76 12.42
C ALA A 29 10.61 -1.69 11.21
N ARG A 30 11.20 -1.14 10.15
CA ARG A 30 11.52 -1.85 8.90
C ARG A 30 13.02 -2.09 8.82
N THR A 31 13.41 -3.29 8.40
CA THR A 31 14.81 -3.56 8.04
C THR A 31 15.15 -2.91 6.69
N ASP A 32 16.43 -2.71 6.41
CA ASP A 32 16.86 -2.09 5.14
C ASP A 32 16.42 -2.91 3.92
N ALA A 33 16.25 -4.23 4.07
CA ALA A 33 15.72 -5.09 3.02
C ALA A 33 14.35 -4.62 2.50
N PHE A 34 13.49 -4.07 3.38
CA PHE A 34 12.18 -3.54 2.99
C PHE A 34 12.29 -2.41 1.95
N PHE A 35 13.35 -1.61 1.99
CA PHE A 35 13.54 -0.47 1.10
C PHE A 35 14.20 -0.84 -0.24
N THR A 36 14.37 -2.15 -0.51
CA THR A 36 14.93 -2.66 -1.77
C THR A 36 13.83 -3.19 -2.69
N ALA A 37 14.11 -3.23 -4.00
CA ALA A 37 13.19 -3.84 -4.96
C ALA A 37 12.95 -5.33 -4.67
N ALA A 38 13.96 -6.06 -4.19
CA ALA A 38 13.82 -7.46 -3.80
C ALA A 38 12.89 -7.64 -2.60
N GLY A 39 13.04 -6.82 -1.55
CA GLY A 39 12.18 -6.87 -0.38
C GLY A 39 10.74 -6.47 -0.70
N GLN A 40 10.53 -5.42 -1.49
CA GLN A 40 9.18 -5.05 -1.95
C GLN A 40 8.56 -6.12 -2.84
N ARG A 41 9.35 -6.81 -3.67
CA ARG A 41 8.86 -7.95 -4.47
C ARG A 41 8.36 -9.08 -3.56
N ALA A 42 9.09 -9.43 -2.51
CA ALA A 42 8.68 -10.45 -1.55
C ALA A 42 7.39 -10.04 -0.81
N GLN A 43 7.31 -8.78 -0.36
CA GLN A 43 6.10 -8.24 0.27
C GLN A 43 4.90 -8.27 -0.69
N LEU A 44 5.08 -7.82 -1.94
CA LEU A 44 4.03 -7.80 -2.96
C LEU A 44 3.54 -9.20 -3.31
N ALA A 45 4.42 -10.20 -3.36
CA ALA A 45 4.01 -11.59 -3.60
C ALA A 45 3.01 -12.07 -2.54
N GLY A 46 3.28 -11.81 -1.25
CA GLY A 46 2.35 -12.13 -0.16
C GLY A 46 1.02 -11.39 -0.30
N ARG A 47 1.05 -10.09 -0.61
CA ARG A 47 -0.17 -9.27 -0.79
C ARG A 47 -1.01 -9.69 -2.00
N ILE A 48 -0.37 -10.10 -3.08
CA ILE A 48 -1.05 -10.63 -4.27
C ILE A 48 -1.69 -11.97 -3.96
N ALA A 49 -1.04 -12.82 -3.16
CA ALA A 49 -1.63 -14.07 -2.67
C ALA A 49 -2.85 -13.82 -1.75
N GLU A 50 -2.76 -12.86 -0.81
CA GLU A 50 -3.90 -12.42 0.02
C GLU A 50 -5.08 -11.95 -0.85
N ARG A 51 -4.79 -11.22 -1.93
CA ARG A 51 -5.80 -10.80 -2.91
C ARG A 51 -6.47 -11.97 -3.61
N ALA A 52 -5.68 -12.94 -4.08
CA ALA A 52 -6.21 -14.14 -4.71
C ALA A 52 -7.07 -14.97 -3.74
N ALA A 53 -6.72 -14.99 -2.45
CA ALA A 53 -7.47 -15.67 -1.40
C ALA A 53 -8.68 -14.85 -0.87
N GLY A 54 -8.87 -13.60 -1.32
CA GLY A 54 -9.93 -12.73 -0.84
C GLY A 54 -9.76 -12.21 0.59
N SER A 55 -8.56 -12.37 1.18
CA SER A 55 -8.23 -11.96 2.56
C SER A 55 -7.58 -10.57 2.64
N GLY A 56 -7.26 -9.96 1.50
CA GLY A 56 -6.75 -8.60 1.39
C GLY A 56 -6.94 -7.99 0.01
N LEU A 57 -6.84 -6.67 -0.11
CA LEU A 57 -6.92 -5.93 -1.37
C LEU A 57 -5.82 -4.86 -1.37
N PRO A 58 -4.63 -5.16 -1.92
CA PRO A 58 -3.53 -4.21 -1.97
C PRO A 58 -3.66 -3.24 -3.15
N TYR A 59 -3.79 -1.95 -2.86
CA TYR A 59 -3.86 -0.94 -3.90
C TYR A 59 -2.78 0.12 -3.78
N LEU A 60 -2.35 0.60 -4.95
CA LEU A 60 -1.39 1.69 -5.11
C LEU A 60 -2.11 2.94 -5.61
N ILE A 61 -1.71 4.08 -5.08
CA ILE A 61 -2.10 5.41 -5.55
C ILE A 61 -0.96 5.91 -6.43
N VAL A 62 -1.28 6.23 -7.69
CA VAL A 62 -0.28 6.51 -8.74
C VAL A 62 -0.57 7.82 -9.46
N GLU A 63 0.49 8.56 -9.77
CA GLU A 63 0.51 9.71 -10.69
C GLU A 63 1.44 9.34 -11.85
N GLY A 64 0.87 8.99 -13.00
CA GLY A 64 1.64 8.35 -14.09
C GLY A 64 2.30 7.05 -13.61
N ASP A 65 3.64 6.99 -13.72
CA ASP A 65 4.44 5.85 -13.25
C ASP A 65 4.94 6.00 -11.80
N ARG A 66 4.73 7.16 -11.17
CA ARG A 66 5.15 7.40 -9.77
C ARG A 66 4.08 6.86 -8.82
N ILE A 67 4.50 6.00 -7.90
CA ILE A 67 3.68 5.61 -6.75
C ILE A 67 3.77 6.73 -5.71
N ILE A 68 2.63 7.33 -5.38
CA ILE A 68 2.49 8.45 -4.44
C ILE A 68 1.73 8.05 -3.18
N GLY A 69 1.43 6.77 -3.01
CA GLY A 69 0.70 6.31 -1.84
C GLY A 69 0.24 4.87 -1.97
N ARG A 70 -0.35 4.40 -0.89
CA ARG A 70 -0.90 3.05 -0.79
C ARG A 70 -2.21 3.08 -0.02
N CYS A 71 -3.11 2.17 -0.37
CA CYS A 71 -4.36 1.96 0.34
C CYS A 71 -4.66 0.45 0.33
N ASP A 72 -4.54 -0.20 1.48
CA ASP A 72 -4.75 -1.64 1.62
C ASP A 72 -5.97 -1.90 2.47
N LEU A 73 -6.84 -2.80 2.00
CA LEU A 73 -7.71 -3.55 2.90
C LEU A 73 -7.02 -4.86 3.27
N PHE A 74 -6.98 -5.20 4.55
CA PHE A 74 -6.35 -6.42 5.05
C PHE A 74 -7.15 -7.02 6.19
N ALA A 75 -6.82 -8.27 6.55
CA ALA A 75 -7.58 -9.04 7.53
C ALA A 75 -9.09 -9.11 7.19
N VAL A 76 -9.41 -9.28 5.91
CA VAL A 76 -10.79 -9.32 5.42
C VAL A 76 -11.47 -10.59 5.94
N LYS A 77 -12.62 -10.41 6.61
CA LYS A 77 -13.48 -11.47 7.16
C LYS A 77 -14.80 -11.47 6.41
N ARG A 78 -15.08 -12.56 5.68
CA ARG A 78 -16.31 -12.76 4.89
C ARG A 78 -17.39 -13.60 5.59
N GLY A 79 -17.24 -13.88 6.88
CA GLY A 79 -18.30 -14.49 7.70
C GLY A 79 -19.40 -13.48 8.04
N ALA A 80 -20.17 -13.75 9.11
CA ALA A 80 -21.25 -12.87 9.55
C ALA A 80 -20.81 -11.41 9.82
N ALA A 81 -19.54 -11.21 10.22
CA ALA A 81 -19.02 -9.90 10.56
C ALA A 81 -18.76 -8.96 9.37
N GLN A 82 -18.57 -9.47 8.15
CA GLN A 82 -18.24 -8.69 6.94
C GLN A 82 -17.29 -7.50 7.19
N SER A 83 -16.09 -7.76 7.72
CA SER A 83 -15.20 -6.70 8.20
C SER A 83 -13.79 -6.76 7.58
N ALA A 84 -13.08 -5.64 7.62
CA ALA A 84 -11.69 -5.53 7.18
C ALA A 84 -11.02 -4.37 7.93
N SER A 85 -9.69 -4.35 7.94
CA SER A 85 -8.88 -3.21 8.38
C SER A 85 -8.38 -2.43 7.16
N LEU A 86 -8.35 -1.11 7.27
CA LEU A 86 -7.82 -0.20 6.24
C LEU A 86 -6.48 0.38 6.71
N GLY A 87 -5.47 0.34 5.84
CA GLY A 87 -4.21 1.04 6.04
C GLY A 87 -3.88 1.88 4.81
N TYR A 88 -3.37 3.10 5.01
CA TYR A 88 -2.95 3.94 3.90
C TYR A 88 -1.76 4.81 4.27
N TRP A 89 -1.07 5.30 3.25
CA TRP A 89 -0.13 6.42 3.36
C TRP A 89 -0.11 7.20 2.04
N ILE A 90 0.24 8.49 2.13
CA ILE A 90 0.38 9.40 0.99
C ILE A 90 1.80 9.98 1.03
N ASP A 91 2.38 10.18 -0.15
CA ASP A 91 3.67 10.84 -0.33
C ASP A 91 3.68 12.22 0.36
N ARG A 92 4.79 12.55 1.02
CA ARG A 92 4.97 13.79 1.78
C ARG A 92 4.71 15.05 0.95
N GLU A 93 5.00 15.01 -0.36
CA GLU A 93 4.82 16.14 -1.29
C GLU A 93 3.38 16.24 -1.84
N ARG A 94 2.51 15.31 -1.47
CA ARG A 94 1.11 15.21 -1.94
C ARG A 94 0.09 15.26 -0.80
N GLN A 95 0.53 15.63 0.41
CA GLN A 95 -0.34 15.82 1.57
C GLN A 95 -1.31 17.00 1.36
N GLY A 96 -2.44 16.99 2.07
CA GLY A 96 -3.43 18.07 2.02
C GLY A 96 -4.31 18.13 0.76
N ALA A 97 -4.04 17.31 -0.26
CA ALA A 97 -4.80 17.28 -1.52
C ALA A 97 -6.04 16.36 -1.50
N GLY A 98 -6.46 15.85 -0.34
CA GLY A 98 -7.63 14.96 -0.21
C GLY A 98 -7.43 13.52 -0.72
N LEU A 99 -6.21 13.16 -1.17
CA LEU A 99 -5.91 11.85 -1.77
C LEU A 99 -6.19 10.66 -0.84
N ALA A 100 -5.83 10.77 0.45
CA ALA A 100 -6.12 9.73 1.44
C ALA A 100 -7.63 9.47 1.56
N THR A 101 -8.43 10.54 1.66
CA THR A 101 -9.89 10.46 1.77
C THR A 101 -10.51 9.88 0.51
N ALA A 102 -10.04 10.28 -0.67
CA ALA A 102 -10.50 9.75 -1.94
C ALA A 102 -10.20 8.25 -2.06
N ALA A 103 -8.96 7.83 -1.73
CA ALA A 103 -8.55 6.43 -1.77
C ALA A 103 -9.33 5.56 -0.79
N ALA A 104 -9.55 6.03 0.45
CA ALA A 104 -10.33 5.31 1.45
C ALA A 104 -11.78 5.09 0.98
N ARG A 105 -12.41 6.11 0.37
CA ARG A 105 -13.76 5.99 -0.20
C ARG A 105 -13.80 5.02 -1.38
N GLU A 106 -12.80 5.05 -2.25
CA GLU A 106 -12.69 4.13 -3.39
C GLU A 106 -12.51 2.67 -2.93
N ALA A 107 -11.73 2.45 -1.86
CA ALA A 107 -11.44 1.11 -1.36
C ALA A 107 -12.66 0.39 -0.74
N VAL A 108 -13.62 1.13 -0.19
CA VAL A 108 -14.81 0.59 0.51
C VAL A 108 -16.10 0.64 -0.34
N ARG A 109 -15.97 0.99 -1.61
CA ARG A 109 -17.10 1.05 -2.55
C ARG A 109 -17.44 -0.32 -3.11
#